data_AF-A0A1F9FI92-F1
#
_entry.id   AF-A0A1F9FI92-F1
#
_cell.length_a   1.000
_cell.length_b   1.000
_cell.length_c   1.000
_cell.angle_alpha   90.00
_cell.angle_beta   90.00
_cell.angle_gamma   90.00
#
_symmetry.space_group_name_H-M   'P 1'
#
loop_
_entity.id
_entity.type
_entity.pdbx_description
1 polymer ?
#
loop_
_entity_poly.entity_id
_entity_poly.type
_entity_poly.pdbx_seq_one_letter_code
_entity_poly.pdbx_strand_id
1 'polypeptide(L)'
;MFKSELTHLAYAGTIFKIEFYVAPSGRALAEEWLNSISLDFQKKFAALFVRLGDHGKIWNEQKFKHLEGSSQIFEFKADSGRILCFFFHGKRVILTHGFFKKGTKTPKGEIERAHLFKEEFERRIKV
;
A
#
# COMPACT_ATOMS: atom_id res chain seq x y z
N MET A 1 20.37 -16.73 -11.70
CA MET A 1 19.11 -16.68 -10.92
C MET A 1 18.67 -15.22 -10.92
N PHE A 2 17.66 -14.86 -11.71
CA PHE A 2 17.15 -13.48 -11.72
C PHE A 2 16.48 -13.22 -10.37
N LYS A 3 17.04 -12.33 -9.55
CA LYS A 3 16.30 -11.78 -8.41
C LYS A 3 15.15 -10.97 -9.01
N SER A 4 13.94 -11.51 -9.00
CA SER A 4 12.75 -10.74 -9.34
C SER A 4 12.67 -9.54 -8.40
N GLU A 5 12.47 -8.34 -8.92
CA GLU A 5 12.27 -7.15 -8.08
C GLU A 5 11.09 -7.41 -7.13
N LEU A 6 11.29 -7.19 -5.82
CA LEU A 6 10.24 -7.44 -4.81
C LEU A 6 9.19 -6.33 -4.79
N THR A 7 9.49 -5.22 -5.44
CA THR A 7 8.67 -4.01 -5.44
C THR A 7 8.81 -3.25 -6.75
N HIS A 8 7.78 -2.50 -7.14
CA HIS A 8 7.90 -1.43 -8.13
C HIS A 8 7.77 -0.07 -7.42
N LEU A 9 8.53 0.93 -7.87
CA LEU A 9 8.47 2.26 -7.27
C LEU A 9 7.15 2.97 -7.66
N ALA A 10 6.34 3.35 -6.66
CA ALA A 10 5.16 4.18 -6.86
C ALA A 10 5.51 5.68 -6.76
N TYR A 11 6.32 6.03 -5.77
CA TYR A 11 6.77 7.40 -5.53
C TYR A 11 8.03 7.43 -4.67
N ALA A 12 9.02 8.24 -5.06
CA ALA A 12 10.22 8.47 -4.27
C ALA A 12 10.14 9.85 -3.60
N GLY A 13 9.63 9.88 -2.37
CA GLY A 13 9.59 11.10 -1.56
C GLY A 13 10.88 11.34 -0.79
N THR A 14 11.01 12.54 -0.25
CA THR A 14 12.18 12.97 0.55
C THR A 14 12.30 12.26 1.90
N ILE A 15 11.19 11.77 2.46
CA ILE A 15 11.16 11.03 3.73
C ILE A 15 10.93 9.54 3.51
N PHE A 16 9.86 9.15 2.79
CA PHE A 16 9.52 7.77 2.51
C PHE A 16 9.54 7.46 1.01
N LYS A 17 10.04 6.27 0.66
CA LYS A 17 9.75 5.63 -0.62
C LYS A 17 8.44 4.87 -0.50
N ILE A 18 7.58 5.02 -1.49
CA ILE A 18 6.31 4.30 -1.59
C ILE A 18 6.40 3.35 -2.77
N GLU A 19 6.08 2.09 -2.50
CA GLU A 19 6.43 0.98 -3.38
C GLU A 19 5.28 -0.02 -3.47
N PHE A 20 4.95 -0.48 -4.67
CA PHE A 20 4.02 -1.58 -4.88
C PHE A 20 4.70 -2.90 -4.59
N TYR A 21 4.09 -3.76 -3.78
CA TYR A 21 4.55 -5.12 -3.56
C TYR A 21 4.39 -5.98 -4.83
N VAL A 22 5.45 -6.69 -5.22
CA VAL A 22 5.44 -7.66 -6.32
C VAL A 22 5.38 -9.07 -5.74
N ALA A 23 4.27 -9.77 -5.97
CA ALA A 23 4.05 -11.13 -5.51
C ALA A 23 5.01 -12.14 -6.19
N PRO A 24 5.14 -13.39 -5.69
CA PRO A 24 5.96 -14.41 -6.34
C PRO A 24 5.57 -14.70 -7.79
N SER A 25 4.32 -14.43 -8.16
CA SER A 25 3.83 -14.51 -9.53
C SER A 25 4.34 -13.40 -10.45
N GLY A 26 5.09 -12.42 -9.94
CA GLY A 26 5.51 -11.22 -10.66
C GLY A 26 4.46 -10.12 -10.74
N ARG A 27 3.29 -10.31 -10.12
CA ARG A 27 2.17 -9.35 -10.17
C ARG A 27 2.21 -8.33 -9.04
N ALA A 28 1.95 -7.07 -9.38
CA ALA A 28 1.84 -5.97 -8.43
C ALA A 28 0.37 -5.54 -8.27
N LEU A 29 -0.35 -6.18 -7.35
CA LEU A 29 -1.82 -6.07 -7.29
C LEU A 29 -2.33 -4.66 -6.98
N ALA A 30 -1.62 -3.89 -6.16
CA ALA A 30 -1.96 -2.50 -5.89
C ALA A 30 -1.79 -1.61 -7.14
N GLU A 31 -0.72 -1.84 -7.91
CA GLU A 31 -0.45 -1.13 -9.16
C GLU A 31 -1.48 -1.46 -10.23
N GLU A 32 -1.75 -2.75 -10.45
CA GLU A 32 -2.75 -3.22 -11.40
C GLU A 32 -4.14 -2.66 -11.08
N TRP A 33 -4.53 -2.66 -9.80
CA TRP A 33 -5.80 -2.07 -9.38
C TRP A 33 -5.83 -0.56 -9.61
N LEU A 34 -4.77 0.17 -9.25
CA LEU A 34 -4.70 1.61 -9.43
C LEU A 34 -4.76 1.99 -10.92
N ASN A 35 -4.13 1.21 -11.79
CA ASN A 35 -4.19 1.41 -13.24
C ASN A 35 -5.57 1.05 -13.84
N SER A 36 -6.36 0.23 -13.15
CA SER A 36 -7.71 -0.17 -13.61
C SER A 36 -8.80 0.88 -13.33
N ILE A 37 -8.54 1.85 -12.43
CA ILE A 37 -9.52 2.87 -12.04
C ILE A 37 -9.30 4.19 -12.78
N SER A 38 -10.29 5.10 -12.73
CA SER A 38 -10.25 6.36 -13.47
C SER A 38 -9.06 7.25 -13.07
N LEU A 39 -8.56 8.04 -14.03
CA LEU A 39 -7.42 8.93 -13.82
C LEU A 39 -7.66 9.96 -12.69
N ASP A 40 -8.89 10.45 -12.53
CA ASP A 40 -9.25 11.33 -11.39
C ASP A 40 -8.99 10.64 -10.05
N PHE A 41 -9.35 9.36 -9.95
CA PHE A 41 -9.15 8.58 -8.74
C PHE A 41 -7.67 8.25 -8.51
N GLN A 42 -6.93 7.95 -9.57
CA GLN A 42 -5.47 7.76 -9.50
C GLN A 42 -4.77 8.99 -8.94
N LYS A 43 -5.13 10.19 -9.41
CA LYS A 43 -4.59 11.47 -8.92
C LYS A 43 -4.80 11.66 -7.42
N LYS A 44 -5.95 11.23 -6.87
CA LYS A 44 -6.22 11.30 -5.43
C LYS A 44 -5.23 10.45 -4.63
N PHE A 45 -4.91 9.25 -5.08
CA PHE A 45 -3.88 8.43 -4.44
C PHE A 45 -2.48 8.99 -4.62
N ALA A 46 -2.13 9.48 -5.82
CA ALA A 46 -0.85 10.12 -6.07
C ALA A 46 -0.60 11.30 -5.10
N ALA A 47 -1.61 12.14 -4.86
CA ALA A 47 -1.52 13.23 -3.89
C ALA A 47 -1.28 12.75 -2.45
N LEU A 48 -1.86 11.60 -2.07
CA LEU A 48 -1.61 10.98 -0.77
C LEU A 48 -0.21 10.39 -0.67
N PHE A 49 0.28 9.78 -1.76
CA PHE A 49 1.63 9.26 -1.84
C PHE A 49 2.67 10.36 -1.72
N VAL A 50 2.49 11.48 -2.42
CA VAL A 50 3.33 12.69 -2.26
C VAL A 50 3.32 13.17 -0.81
N ARG A 51 2.13 13.33 -0.22
CA ARG A 51 2.02 13.84 1.15
C ARG A 51 2.73 12.93 2.17
N LEU A 52 2.51 11.61 2.10
CA LEU A 52 3.19 10.71 3.04
C LEU A 52 4.69 10.63 2.71
N GLY A 53 5.04 10.54 1.43
CA GLY A 53 6.41 10.41 0.92
C GLY A 53 7.30 11.58 1.32
N ASP A 54 6.81 12.81 1.18
CA ASP A 54 7.61 14.01 1.45
C ASP A 54 7.47 14.53 2.88
N HIS A 55 6.30 14.40 3.49
CA HIS A 55 6.05 15.01 4.81
C HIS A 55 6.08 13.98 5.95
N GLY A 56 6.17 12.69 5.62
CA GLY A 56 6.27 11.61 6.59
C GLY A 56 4.99 11.30 7.37
N LYS A 57 3.95 12.12 7.20
CA LYS A 57 2.72 12.00 7.99
C LYS A 57 1.50 12.55 7.25
N ILE A 58 0.37 11.87 7.48
CA ILE A 58 -0.96 12.35 7.10
C ILE A 58 -1.81 12.33 8.37
N TRP A 59 -2.16 13.50 8.90
CA TRP A 59 -2.92 13.64 10.15
C TRP A 59 -4.41 13.30 10.00
N ASN A 60 -4.93 13.35 8.78
CA ASN A 60 -6.34 13.12 8.52
C ASN A 60 -6.64 11.61 8.41
N GLU A 61 -7.34 11.05 9.41
CA GLU A 61 -7.77 9.64 9.43
C GLU A 61 -8.75 9.24 8.32
N GLN A 62 -9.39 10.22 7.67
CA GLN A 62 -10.18 9.98 6.47
C GLN A 62 -9.32 9.79 5.22
N LYS A 63 -8.00 10.03 5.31
CA LYS A 63 -7.03 9.91 4.21
C LYS A 63 -5.96 8.84 4.46
N PHE A 64 -5.51 8.69 5.70
CA PHE A 64 -4.57 7.65 6.08
C PHE A 64 -4.81 7.23 7.53
N LYS A 65 -4.94 5.93 7.78
CA LYS A 65 -5.25 5.44 9.13
C LYS A 65 -4.61 4.08 9.40
N HIS A 66 -4.18 3.85 10.64
CA HIS A 66 -3.84 2.53 11.14
C HIS A 66 -5.12 1.69 11.37
N LEU A 67 -5.15 0.46 10.86
CA LEU A 67 -6.24 -0.47 11.12
C LEU A 67 -6.01 -1.13 12.49
N GLU A 68 -6.67 -0.61 13.53
CA GLU A 68 -6.57 -1.14 14.89
C GLU A 68 -6.89 -2.64 14.95
N GLY A 69 -6.15 -3.37 15.78
CA GLY A 69 -6.23 -4.83 15.86
C GLY A 69 -5.52 -5.58 14.73
N SER A 70 -4.85 -4.88 13.81
CA SER A 70 -3.93 -5.47 12.83
C SER A 70 -2.48 -5.42 13.31
N SER A 71 -1.66 -6.37 12.87
CA SER A 71 -0.19 -6.35 13.00
C SER A 71 0.47 -5.27 12.12
N GLN A 72 0.17 -4.00 12.37
CA GLN A 72 0.73 -2.80 11.73
C GLN A 72 0.33 -2.62 10.25
N ILE A 73 -0.94 -2.81 9.92
CA ILE A 73 -1.50 -2.50 8.59
C ILE A 73 -2.17 -1.13 8.62
N PHE A 74 -1.93 -0.36 7.57
CA PHE A 74 -2.46 0.98 7.37
C PHE A 74 -3.29 1.01 6.09
N GLU A 75 -4.21 1.97 5.99
CA GLU A 75 -5.01 2.22 4.80
C GLU A 75 -4.81 3.64 4.25
N PHE A 76 -4.48 3.76 2.97
CA PHE A 76 -4.73 4.98 2.21
C PHE A 76 -6.19 5.02 1.76
N LYS A 77 -6.79 6.22 1.79
CA LYS A 77 -8.23 6.41 1.58
C LYS A 77 -8.48 7.57 0.62
N ALA A 78 -8.96 7.22 -0.57
CA ALA A 78 -9.53 8.16 -1.52
C ALA A 78 -10.99 7.75 -1.74
N ASP A 79 -11.95 8.58 -1.33
CA ASP A 79 -13.39 8.30 -1.40
C ASP A 79 -13.75 6.88 -0.91
N SER A 80 -14.29 6.03 -1.79
CA SER A 80 -14.60 4.62 -1.51
C SER A 80 -13.41 3.66 -1.71
N GLY A 81 -12.34 4.09 -2.37
CA GLY A 81 -11.17 3.28 -2.67
C GLY A 81 -10.18 3.22 -1.52
N ARG A 82 -9.55 2.06 -1.36
CA ARG A 82 -8.56 1.78 -0.33
C ARG A 82 -7.33 1.15 -0.96
N ILE A 83 -6.16 1.48 -0.44
CA ILE A 83 -4.92 0.73 -0.65
C ILE A 83 -4.35 0.40 0.72
N LEU A 84 -4.19 -0.89 1.02
CA LEU A 84 -3.60 -1.33 2.28
C LEU A 84 -2.08 -1.41 2.15
N CYS A 85 -1.39 -0.98 3.19
CA CYS A 85 0.07 -0.92 3.21
C CYS A 85 0.64 -1.20 4.60
N PHE A 86 1.95 -1.35 4.66
CA PHE A 86 2.71 -1.41 5.91
C PHE A 86 4.03 -0.63 5.77
N PHE A 87 4.56 -0.18 6.90
CA PHE A 87 5.89 0.43 6.95
C PHE A 87 6.96 -0.66 7.05
N PHE A 88 8.09 -0.41 6.40
CA PHE A 88 9.24 -1.30 6.42
C PHE A 88 10.55 -0.54 6.61
N HIS A 89 11.60 -1.27 6.98
CA HIS A 89 12.95 -0.75 7.21
C HIS A 89 13.46 0.08 6.02
N GLY A 90 14.29 1.08 6.32
CA GLY A 90 14.85 1.98 5.30
C GLY A 90 13.88 3.06 4.80
N LYS A 91 12.91 3.46 5.62
CA LYS A 91 11.87 4.44 5.30
C LYS A 91 11.08 4.05 4.04
N ARG A 92 10.52 2.85 4.06
CA ARG A 92 9.72 2.29 2.96
C ARG A 92 8.27 2.10 3.38
N VAL A 93 7.35 2.36 2.46
CA VAL A 93 5.92 2.08 2.61
C VAL A 93 5.51 1.14 1.48
N ILE A 94 5.13 -0.08 1.84
CA ILE A 94 4.85 -1.15 0.90
C ILE A 94 3.34 -1.27 0.70
N LEU A 95 2.87 -0.97 -0.50
CA LEU A 95 1.47 -1.05 -0.94
C LEU A 95 1.15 -2.48 -1.38
N THR A 96 0.16 -3.10 -0.75
CA THR A 96 -0.12 -4.54 -0.93
C THR A 96 -1.13 -4.79 -2.06
N HIS A 97 -2.33 -4.24 -1.94
CA HIS A 97 -3.41 -4.33 -2.92
C HIS A 97 -4.39 -3.18 -2.70
N GLY A 98 -5.21 -2.90 -3.71
CA GLY A 98 -6.29 -1.92 -3.63
C GLY A 98 -7.65 -2.53 -3.94
N PHE A 99 -8.71 -1.87 -3.46
CA PHE A 99 -10.10 -2.29 -3.65
C PHE A 99 -11.09 -1.14 -3.40
N PHE A 100 -12.32 -1.30 -3.88
CA PHE A 100 -13.44 -0.42 -3.49
C PHE A 100 -14.20 -1.00 -2.30
N LYS A 101 -14.34 -0.20 -1.26
CA LYS A 101 -15.02 -0.58 -0.04
C LYS A 101 -16.53 -0.38 -0.19
N LYS A 102 -17.31 -1.43 0.11
CA LYS A 102 -18.79 -1.39 0.05
C LYS A 102 -19.45 -1.06 1.39
N GLY A 103 -18.80 -1.37 2.53
CA GLY A 103 -19.36 -1.19 3.87
C GLY A 103 -18.73 -0.04 4.67
N THR A 104 -19.16 0.13 5.92
CA THR A 104 -18.68 1.18 6.84
C THR A 104 -17.29 0.91 7.43
N LYS A 105 -16.88 -0.36 7.54
CA LYS A 105 -15.55 -0.80 7.95
C LYS A 105 -14.76 -1.45 6.80
N THR A 106 -13.45 -1.56 6.95
CA THR A 106 -12.59 -2.31 6.02
C THR A 106 -12.85 -3.80 6.23
N PRO A 107 -13.14 -4.60 5.17
CA PRO A 107 -13.47 -6.02 5.33
C PRO A 107 -12.30 -6.80 5.95
N LYS A 108 -12.61 -7.72 6.88
CA LYS A 108 -11.57 -8.51 7.57
C LYS A 108 -10.67 -9.29 6.61
N GLY A 109 -11.24 -9.86 5.55
CA GLY A 109 -10.48 -10.61 4.54
C GLY A 109 -9.41 -9.77 3.82
N GLU A 110 -9.63 -8.46 3.61
CA GLU A 110 -8.59 -7.60 3.01
C GLU A 110 -7.45 -7.33 4.00
N ILE A 111 -7.76 -7.26 5.30
CA ILE A 111 -6.76 -7.09 6.37
C ILE A 111 -5.91 -8.37 6.49
N GLU A 112 -6.56 -9.53 6.53
CA GLU A 112 -5.89 -10.85 6.54
C GLU A 112 -5.01 -11.02 5.30
N ARG A 113 -5.50 -10.64 4.12
CA ARG A 113 -4.71 -10.64 2.88
C ARG A 113 -3.48 -9.72 2.97
N ALA A 114 -3.63 -8.52 3.52
CA ALA A 114 -2.50 -7.61 3.73
C ALA A 114 -1.45 -8.21 4.69
N HIS A 115 -1.88 -8.95 5.72
CA HIS A 115 -0.98 -9.68 6.61
C HIS A 115 -0.17 -10.75 5.87
N LEU A 116 -0.84 -11.60 5.09
CA LEU A 116 -0.17 -12.63 4.30
C LEU A 116 0.86 -12.03 3.34
N PHE A 117 0.52 -10.92 2.68
CA PHE A 117 1.47 -10.23 1.80
C PHE A 117 2.64 -9.61 2.54
N LYS A 118 2.43 -9.06 3.73
CA LYS A 118 3.49 -8.56 4.59
C LYS A 118 4.45 -9.68 5.00
N GLU A 119 3.92 -10.78 5.53
CA GLU A 119 4.73 -11.93 5.95
C GLU A 119 5.55 -12.51 4.80
N GLU A 120 4.94 -12.66 3.63
CA GLU A 120 5.62 -13.15 2.42
C GLU A 120 6.73 -12.19 1.96
N PHE A 121 6.47 -10.88 1.97
CA PHE A 121 7.48 -9.88 1.65
C PHE A 121 8.66 -9.92 2.63
N GLU A 122 8.39 -9.99 3.93
CA GLU A 122 9.41 -10.08 4.97
C GLU A 122 10.25 -11.35 4.86
N ARG A 123 9.61 -12.48 4.53
CA ARG A 123 10.27 -13.76 4.27
C ARG A 123 11.22 -13.67 3.08
N ARG A 124 10.83 -12.98 2.00
CA ARG A 124 11.64 -12.85 0.77
C ARG A 124 12.77 -11.84 0.89
N ILE A 125 12.70 -10.87 1.81
CA ILE A 125 13.80 -9.91 2.07
C ILE A 125 14.91 -10.50 2.95
N LYS A 126 14.59 -11.42 3.86
CA LYS A 126 15.57 -12.02 4.79
C LYS A 126 16.45 -13.10 4.15
N VAL A 127 16.28 -13.39 2.86
CA VAL A 127 17.03 -14.38 2.07
C VAL A 127 17.96 -13.66 1.10
#